data_AF-I1RI21-F1
#
_entry.id   AF-I1RI21-F1
#
_cell.length_a   1.000
_cell.length_b   1.000
_cell.length_c   1.000
_cell.angle_alpha   90.00
_cell.angle_beta   90.00
_cell.angle_gamma   90.00
#
_symmetry.space_group_name_H-M   'P 1'
#
loop_
_entity.id
_entity.type
_entity.pdbx_description
1 polymer ?
#
loop_
_entity_poly.entity_id
_entity_poly.type
_entity_poly.pdbx_seq_one_letter_code
_entity_poly.pdbx_strand_id
1 'polypeptide(L)'
;MKITNAILPLLASQAAAQVIDIQIGDTAALGLMRQAAQAEKSGDHARAADLRELLSKSRSSSRDRTQWKIECSVSSNINAEIYVVPDPSRAPKELAWAMDYLDKYWTTDDGGELPYPGDFERFMHSDGFRILRTDYKDLPWAVRKYREELLKEGTKMERKFIAELDGVAFFAPGVVTWLAPLFAGSDVKPGQNACEDEIVDFNNWGKKKTGSEDVKFSFNYGGKMQVGNSIVIQVNAKKSVKQEPAGKTEEAIKKAVKDEDEAAEL
;
A
#
# COMPACT_ATOMS: atom_id res chain seq x y z
N MET A 1 53.61 39.49 -31.94
CA MET A 1 52.80 39.15 -30.75
C MET A 1 51.58 38.38 -31.22
N LYS A 2 51.42 37.11 -30.78
CA LYS A 2 50.27 36.27 -31.10
C LYS A 2 49.19 36.47 -30.04
N ILE A 3 47.98 36.83 -30.47
CA ILE A 3 46.80 36.95 -29.61
C ILE A 3 46.15 35.56 -29.58
N THR A 4 46.22 34.88 -28.44
CA THR A 4 45.53 33.60 -28.21
C THR A 4 44.13 33.87 -27.65
N ASN A 5 43.13 33.42 -28.40
CA ASN A 5 41.76 33.23 -27.95
C ASN A 5 41.72 32.33 -26.69
N ALA A 6 41.05 32.79 -25.64
CA ALA A 6 40.59 31.94 -24.55
C ALA A 6 39.05 31.97 -24.56
N ILE A 7 38.49 30.90 -25.11
CA ILE A 7 37.08 30.53 -25.05
C ILE A 7 36.78 30.06 -23.61
N LEU A 8 35.58 30.41 -23.14
CA LEU A 8 34.95 30.02 -21.87
C LEU A 8 35.31 28.61 -21.34
N PRO A 9 35.42 28.44 -20.01
CA PRO A 9 34.91 27.26 -19.35
C PRO A 9 33.49 27.54 -18.85
N LEU A 10 32.57 26.78 -19.43
CA LEU A 10 31.26 26.39 -18.92
C LEU A 10 31.12 26.49 -17.40
N LEU A 11 30.13 27.25 -16.95
CA LEU A 11 29.37 26.94 -15.74
C LEU A 11 28.64 25.62 -16.00
N ALA A 12 29.35 24.51 -15.80
CA ALA A 12 28.74 23.20 -15.66
C ALA A 12 28.00 23.18 -14.32
N SER A 13 26.75 23.62 -14.35
CA SER A 13 25.78 23.37 -13.29
C SER A 13 25.74 21.85 -13.08
N GLN A 14 26.28 21.39 -11.96
CA GLN A 14 26.12 20.02 -11.50
C GLN A 14 24.64 19.83 -11.17
N ALA A 15 23.85 19.45 -12.16
CA ALA A 15 22.56 18.81 -11.92
C ALA A 15 22.90 17.45 -11.30
N ALA A 16 22.93 17.37 -9.97
CA ALA A 16 22.82 16.09 -9.28
C ALA A 16 21.57 15.43 -9.85
N ALA A 17 21.73 14.29 -10.52
CA ALA A 17 20.62 13.54 -11.11
C ALA A 17 19.65 13.19 -9.98
N GLN A 18 18.55 13.95 -9.88
CA GLN A 18 17.45 13.62 -9.00
C GLN A 18 16.83 12.36 -9.61
N VAL A 19 17.08 11.21 -9.00
CA VAL A 19 16.39 9.98 -9.35
C VAL A 19 14.94 10.18 -8.94
N ILE A 20 14.06 10.26 -9.93
CA ILE A 20 12.61 10.34 -9.76
C ILE A 20 12.06 8.94 -10.08
N ASP A 21 11.58 8.21 -9.07
CA ASP A 21 10.80 6.98 -9.29
C ASP A 21 9.32 7.29 -9.07
N ILE A 22 8.51 7.05 -10.09
CA ILE A 22 7.05 7.17 -10.03
C ILE A 22 6.46 5.80 -10.35
N GLN A 23 5.66 5.28 -9.42
CA GLN A 23 4.89 4.06 -9.57
C GLN A 23 3.43 4.40 -9.32
N ILE A 24 2.52 4.05 -10.23
CA ILE A 24 1.09 4.40 -10.13
C ILE A 24 0.26 3.14 -10.35
N GLY A 25 -0.48 2.69 -9.33
CA GLY A 25 -1.38 1.53 -9.36
C GLY A 25 -0.86 0.26 -8.65
N ASP A 26 -1.53 -0.87 -8.88
CA ASP A 26 -1.20 -2.19 -8.30
C ASP A 26 0.22 -2.62 -8.68
N THR A 27 1.10 -2.68 -7.68
CA THR A 27 2.53 -2.97 -7.80
C THR A 27 2.79 -4.34 -8.43
N ALA A 28 1.93 -5.34 -8.16
CA ALA A 28 2.06 -6.65 -8.79
C ALA A 28 1.74 -6.60 -10.29
N ALA A 29 0.67 -5.89 -10.67
CA ALA A 29 0.30 -5.72 -12.07
C ALA A 29 1.31 -4.84 -12.83
N LEU A 30 1.79 -3.75 -12.23
CA LEU A 30 2.83 -2.88 -12.79
C LEU A 30 4.16 -3.62 -12.91
N GLY A 31 4.52 -4.42 -11.91
CA GLY A 31 5.70 -5.26 -11.93
C GLY A 31 5.66 -6.28 -13.06
N LEU A 32 4.52 -6.96 -13.25
CA LEU A 32 4.30 -7.86 -14.38
C LEU A 32 4.36 -7.12 -15.73
N MET A 33 3.79 -5.92 -15.84
CA MET A 33 3.85 -5.12 -17.07
C MET A 33 5.27 -4.66 -17.39
N ARG A 34 6.04 -4.21 -16.39
CA ARG A 34 7.46 -3.83 -16.54
C ARG A 34 8.31 -5.03 -16.95
N GLN A 35 8.12 -6.18 -16.30
CA GLN A 35 8.83 -7.41 -16.63
C GLN A 35 8.48 -7.89 -18.05
N ALA A 36 7.21 -7.79 -18.46
CA ALA A 36 6.79 -8.11 -19.81
C ALA A 36 7.46 -7.19 -20.83
N ALA A 37 7.47 -5.88 -20.59
CA ALA A 37 8.13 -4.90 -21.46
C ALA A 37 9.66 -5.10 -21.53
N GLN A 38 10.28 -5.49 -20.42
CA GLN A 38 11.72 -5.78 -20.40
C GLN A 38 12.05 -7.08 -21.14
N ALA A 39 11.23 -8.12 -21.01
CA ALA A 39 11.36 -9.36 -21.76
C ALA A 39 11.19 -9.14 -23.27
N GLU A 40 10.26 -8.27 -23.69
CA GLU A 40 10.14 -7.87 -25.09
C GLU A 40 11.38 -7.13 -25.59
N LYS A 41 11.89 -6.18 -24.79
CA LYS A 41 13.08 -5.41 -25.14
C LYS A 41 14.34 -6.28 -25.24
N SER A 42 14.41 -7.37 -24.49
CA SER A 42 15.51 -8.35 -24.56
C SER A 42 15.30 -9.46 -25.60
N GLY A 43 14.21 -9.45 -26.37
CA GLY A 43 13.91 -10.46 -27.38
C GLY A 43 13.38 -11.80 -26.83
N ASP A 44 13.05 -11.85 -25.54
CA ASP A 44 12.47 -13.03 -24.88
C ASP A 44 10.94 -13.00 -25.01
N HIS A 45 10.47 -13.26 -26.22
CA HIS A 45 9.05 -13.18 -26.58
C HIS A 45 8.19 -14.23 -25.87
N ALA A 46 8.76 -15.39 -25.53
CA ALA A 46 8.05 -16.44 -24.80
C ALA A 46 7.72 -15.99 -23.37
N ARG A 47 8.72 -15.47 -22.65
CA ARG A 47 8.52 -14.94 -21.30
C ARG A 47 7.57 -13.74 -21.29
N ALA A 48 7.64 -12.87 -22.30
CA ALA A 48 6.72 -11.75 -22.43
C ALA A 48 5.26 -12.20 -22.60
N ALA A 49 5.01 -13.27 -23.37
CA ALA A 49 3.68 -13.84 -23.56
C ALA A 49 3.13 -14.45 -22.26
N ASP A 50 3.94 -15.23 -21.55
CA ASP A 50 3.55 -15.83 -20.26
C ASP A 50 3.17 -14.77 -19.21
N LEU A 51 3.97 -13.69 -19.12
CA LEU A 51 3.71 -12.58 -18.20
C LEU A 51 2.42 -11.83 -18.55
N ARG A 52 2.10 -11.70 -19.85
CA ARG A 52 0.83 -11.11 -20.31
C ARG A 52 -0.38 -11.99 -20.03
N GLU A 53 -0.22 -13.30 -20.15
CA GLU A 53 -1.28 -14.25 -19.82
C GLU A 53 -1.57 -14.28 -18.31
N LEU A 54 -0.52 -14.16 -17.48
CA LEU A 54 -0.67 -13.95 -16.03
C LEU A 54 -1.43 -12.64 -15.72
N LEU A 55 -1.13 -11.56 -16.44
CA LEU A 55 -1.83 -10.27 -16.35
C LEU A 55 -3.29 -10.35 -16.79
N SER A 56 -3.61 -11.15 -17.81
CA SER A 56 -5.00 -11.31 -18.25
C SER A 56 -5.80 -12.16 -17.26
N LYS A 57 -5.21 -13.24 -16.75
CA LYS A 57 -5.81 -14.13 -15.74
C LYS A 57 -6.02 -13.44 -14.39
N SER A 58 -5.15 -12.53 -13.97
CA SER A 58 -5.36 -11.73 -12.76
C SER A 58 -6.52 -10.73 -12.90
N ARG A 59 -6.81 -10.30 -14.14
CA ARG A 59 -7.97 -9.45 -14.47
C ARG A 59 -9.26 -10.25 -14.71
N SER A 60 -9.15 -11.55 -14.97
CA SER A 60 -10.26 -12.44 -15.33
C SER A 60 -10.44 -13.62 -14.37
N SER A 61 -10.64 -13.36 -13.07
CA SER A 61 -11.29 -14.37 -12.22
C SER A 61 -12.78 -14.44 -12.54
N SER A 62 -13.11 -15.10 -13.65
CA SER A 62 -14.48 -15.42 -14.05
C SER A 62 -15.02 -16.58 -13.22
N ARG A 63 -15.53 -16.29 -12.02
CA ARG A 63 -16.55 -17.09 -11.34
C ARG A 63 -17.51 -16.11 -10.67
N ASP A 64 -18.72 -16.06 -11.20
CA ASP A 64 -19.81 -15.11 -10.93
C ASP A 64 -19.46 -13.63 -11.08
N ARG A 65 -20.09 -12.96 -12.06
CA ARG A 65 -20.19 -11.50 -12.12
C ARG A 65 -21.09 -11.02 -10.99
N THR A 66 -20.66 -11.24 -9.74
CA THR A 66 -21.17 -10.50 -8.61
C THR A 66 -20.85 -9.04 -8.91
N GLN A 67 -21.87 -8.27 -9.27
CA GLN A 67 -21.70 -6.84 -9.48
C GLN A 67 -21.51 -6.21 -8.10
N TRP A 68 -20.40 -5.52 -7.91
CA TRP A 68 -20.08 -4.85 -6.66
C TRP A 68 -20.23 -3.35 -6.88
N LYS A 69 -21.07 -2.69 -6.07
CA LYS A 69 -21.18 -1.23 -6.04
C LYS A 69 -20.22 -0.70 -4.99
N ILE A 70 -19.36 0.24 -5.37
CA ILE A 70 -18.55 0.97 -4.39
C ILE A 70 -19.51 1.84 -3.57
N GLU A 71 -19.60 1.57 -2.28
CA GLU A 71 -20.39 2.37 -1.34
C GLU A 71 -19.58 3.61 -0.93
N CYS A 72 -18.28 3.44 -0.75
CA CYS A 72 -17.35 4.51 -0.46
C CYS A 72 -15.91 4.13 -0.78
N SER A 73 -15.07 5.15 -0.94
CA SER A 73 -13.63 5.03 -1.11
C SER A 73 -12.95 6.19 -0.40
N VAL A 74 -11.81 5.92 0.20
CA VAL A 74 -10.94 6.90 0.83
C VAL A 74 -9.53 6.70 0.30
N SER A 75 -8.76 7.78 0.29
CA SER A 75 -7.38 7.79 -0.18
C SER A 75 -6.58 8.71 0.70
N SER A 76 -5.33 8.35 0.97
CA SER A 76 -4.39 9.17 1.71
C SER A 76 -3.03 9.21 1.04
N ASN A 77 -2.27 10.25 1.37
CA ASN A 77 -0.86 10.35 1.03
C ASN A 77 -0.02 10.32 2.31
N ILE A 78 0.99 9.47 2.31
CA ILE A 78 1.98 9.35 3.38
C ILE A 78 3.26 10.00 2.87
N ASN A 79 3.75 10.99 3.60
CA ASN A 79 5.04 11.60 3.34
C ASN A 79 6.07 11.02 4.31
N ALA A 80 7.18 10.55 3.78
CA ALA A 80 8.28 9.99 4.57
C ALA A 80 9.61 10.25 3.87
N GLU A 81 10.69 10.00 4.60
CA GLU A 81 12.01 9.75 4.04
C GLU A 81 12.22 8.24 3.91
N ILE A 82 12.89 7.79 2.86
CA ILE A 82 13.28 6.40 2.65
C ILE A 82 14.79 6.28 2.59
N TYR A 83 15.33 5.34 3.38
CA TYR A 83 16.75 5.08 3.45
C TYR A 83 17.04 3.61 3.17
N VAL A 84 18.13 3.38 2.46
CA VAL A 84 18.70 2.05 2.26
C VAL A 84 19.81 1.85 3.29
N VAL A 85 19.70 0.80 4.09
CA VAL A 85 20.63 0.45 5.16
C VAL A 85 21.20 -0.94 4.85
N PRO A 86 22.42 -1.02 4.29
CA PRO A 86 23.03 -2.32 3.95
C PRO A 86 23.34 -3.18 5.18
N ASP A 87 23.66 -2.53 6.30
CA ASP A 87 23.99 -3.15 7.58
C ASP A 87 23.83 -2.08 8.68
N PRO A 88 23.40 -2.44 9.92
CA PRO A 88 23.28 -1.48 11.01
C PRO A 88 24.55 -0.67 11.29
N SER A 89 25.73 -1.29 11.17
CA SER A 89 27.04 -0.62 11.36
C SER A 89 27.42 0.32 10.21
N ARG A 90 26.73 0.24 9.07
CA ARG A 90 26.97 1.05 7.86
C ARG A 90 25.75 1.90 7.49
N ALA A 91 24.94 2.27 8.46
CA ALA A 91 23.78 3.10 8.22
C ALA A 91 24.14 4.51 7.73
N PRO A 92 23.29 5.15 6.91
CA PRO A 92 23.43 6.55 6.53
C PRO A 92 23.53 7.47 7.75
N LYS A 93 24.26 8.59 7.62
CA LYS A 93 24.51 9.53 8.74
C LYS A 93 23.22 10.05 9.36
N GLU A 94 22.18 10.19 8.55
CA GLU A 94 20.86 10.67 8.93
C GLU A 94 20.12 9.70 9.86
N LEU A 95 20.46 8.40 9.82
CA LEU A 95 19.87 7.34 10.63
C LEU A 95 20.80 6.78 11.70
N ALA A 96 22.13 6.98 11.57
CA ALA A 96 23.14 6.35 12.43
C ALA A 96 22.86 6.51 13.94
N TRP A 97 22.33 7.66 14.35
CA TRP A 97 21.99 7.95 15.76
C TRP A 97 20.87 7.05 16.33
N ALA A 98 19.98 6.54 15.49
CA ALA A 98 18.84 5.71 15.90
C ALA A 98 19.12 4.21 15.79
N MET A 99 20.19 3.81 15.07
CA MET A 99 20.36 2.42 14.66
C MET A 99 20.57 1.45 15.83
N ASP A 100 21.31 1.84 16.86
CA ASP A 100 21.50 0.97 18.04
C ASP A 100 20.17 0.61 18.71
N TYR A 101 19.24 1.57 18.74
CA TYR A 101 17.88 1.33 19.23
C TYR A 101 17.08 0.48 18.26
N LEU A 102 17.09 0.81 16.96
CA LEU A 102 16.30 0.14 15.94
C LEU A 102 16.70 -1.33 15.75
N ASP A 103 18.00 -1.61 15.75
CA ASP A 103 18.55 -2.96 15.67
C ASP A 103 18.02 -3.83 16.82
N LYS A 104 18.15 -3.34 18.06
CA LYS A 104 17.60 -4.00 19.26
C LYS A 104 16.07 -4.09 19.25
N TYR A 105 15.39 -3.07 18.77
CA TYR A 105 13.93 -3.04 18.74
C TYR A 105 13.39 -4.11 17.78
N TRP A 106 14.10 -4.36 16.67
CA TRP A 106 13.71 -5.32 15.65
C TRP A 106 14.36 -6.71 15.78
N THR A 107 14.95 -7.04 16.93
CA THR A 107 15.21 -8.44 17.27
C THR A 107 13.95 -9.13 17.78
N THR A 108 13.80 -10.44 17.57
CA THR A 108 12.76 -11.24 18.23
C THR A 108 13.00 -11.27 19.73
N ASP A 109 11.99 -11.65 20.50
CA ASP A 109 12.12 -11.74 21.96
C ASP A 109 13.11 -12.85 22.39
N ASP A 110 13.29 -13.86 21.54
CA ASP A 110 14.24 -14.95 21.72
C ASP A 110 15.64 -14.62 21.14
N GLY A 111 15.87 -13.38 20.69
CA GLY A 111 17.18 -12.90 20.20
C GLY A 111 17.50 -13.25 18.74
N GLY A 112 16.54 -13.74 17.97
CA GLY A 112 16.65 -13.93 16.52
C GLY A 112 16.35 -12.65 15.73
N GLU A 113 16.58 -12.65 14.43
CA GLU A 113 16.17 -11.56 13.56
C GLU A 113 14.65 -11.62 13.34
N LEU A 114 13.95 -10.49 13.50
CA LEU A 114 12.56 -10.44 13.06
C LEU A 114 12.51 -10.68 11.57
N PRO A 115 11.47 -11.37 11.08
CA PRO A 115 11.12 -11.24 9.70
C PRO A 115 10.68 -9.76 9.55
N TYR A 116 11.59 -8.93 9.07
CA TYR A 116 11.39 -7.50 8.87
C TYR A 116 10.44 -7.30 7.69
N PRO A 117 9.30 -6.60 7.82
CA PRO A 117 8.46 -6.30 6.66
C PRO A 117 9.37 -5.66 5.62
N GLY A 118 9.62 -6.30 4.48
CA GLY A 118 10.69 -5.82 3.59
C GLY A 118 10.29 -4.58 2.80
N ASP A 119 10.56 -4.62 1.51
CA ASP A 119 10.07 -3.64 0.55
C ASP A 119 8.56 -3.84 0.25
N PHE A 120 7.96 -2.93 -0.51
CA PHE A 120 6.54 -2.99 -0.89
C PHE A 120 6.14 -4.32 -1.55
N GLU A 121 7.06 -4.99 -2.24
CA GLU A 121 6.79 -6.19 -3.04
C GLU A 121 7.55 -7.44 -2.56
N ARG A 122 8.65 -7.30 -1.81
CA ARG A 122 9.52 -8.41 -1.41
C ARG A 122 10.16 -8.18 -0.06
N PHE A 123 10.12 -9.22 0.74
CA PHE A 123 10.61 -9.23 2.11
C PHE A 123 12.14 -9.03 2.25
N MET A 124 12.90 -9.17 1.17
CA MET A 124 14.33 -8.87 1.12
C MET A 124 14.66 -8.32 -0.27
N HIS A 125 15.29 -7.13 -0.32
CA HIS A 125 15.87 -6.57 -1.55
C HIS A 125 17.36 -6.91 -1.58
N SER A 126 17.97 -6.95 -2.77
CA SER A 126 19.42 -7.20 -2.91
C SER A 126 20.32 -6.14 -2.26
N ASP A 127 19.74 -5.00 -1.86
CA ASP A 127 20.49 -3.78 -1.54
C ASP A 127 20.41 -3.41 -0.05
N GLY A 128 20.00 -4.34 0.82
CA GLY A 128 19.87 -4.11 2.27
C GLY A 128 18.47 -3.71 2.73
N PHE A 129 18.36 -3.35 4.01
CA PHE A 129 17.11 -2.94 4.67
C PHE A 129 16.61 -1.61 4.09
N ARG A 130 15.29 -1.44 3.98
CA ARG A 130 14.67 -0.15 3.65
C ARG A 130 13.90 0.37 4.86
N ILE A 131 14.21 1.57 5.29
CA ILE A 131 13.59 2.22 6.44
C ILE A 131 12.87 3.46 5.95
N LEU A 132 11.56 3.51 6.18
CA LEU A 132 10.77 4.72 6.14
C LEU A 132 10.91 5.44 7.48
N ARG A 133 11.16 6.74 7.40
CA ARG A 133 11.26 7.67 8.53
C ARG A 133 10.25 8.80 8.33
N THR A 134 9.47 9.08 9.36
CA THR A 134 8.55 10.24 9.37
C THR A 134 8.33 10.71 10.80
N ASP A 135 7.82 11.93 11.00
CA ASP A 135 7.43 12.36 12.34
C ASP A 135 6.31 11.46 12.85
N TYR A 136 6.41 10.98 14.09
CA TYR A 136 5.40 10.06 14.65
C TYR A 136 4.01 10.69 14.65
N LYS A 137 3.91 12.00 14.90
CA LYS A 137 2.64 12.76 14.87
C LYS A 137 1.99 12.79 13.46
N ASP A 138 2.77 12.62 12.40
CA ASP A 138 2.31 12.67 11.01
C ASP A 138 1.75 11.30 10.56
N LEU A 139 1.93 10.25 11.36
CA LEU A 139 1.22 8.99 11.16
C LEU A 139 -0.29 9.17 11.34
N PRO A 140 -1.12 8.53 10.49
CA PRO A 140 -2.56 8.51 10.65
C PRO A 140 -2.96 8.07 12.06
N TRP A 141 -3.99 8.72 12.63
CA TRP A 141 -4.44 8.42 13.99
C TRP A 141 -4.75 6.93 14.20
N ALA A 142 -5.39 6.28 13.22
CA ALA A 142 -5.71 4.86 13.28
C ALA A 142 -4.46 3.97 13.37
N VAL A 143 -3.37 4.34 12.68
CA VAL A 143 -2.08 3.64 12.75
C VAL A 143 -1.45 3.80 14.14
N ARG A 144 -1.47 5.02 14.70
CA ARG A 144 -0.95 5.27 16.05
C ARG A 144 -1.72 4.50 17.11
N LYS A 145 -3.06 4.57 17.07
CA LYS A 145 -3.94 3.83 17.98
C LYS A 145 -3.71 2.32 17.90
N TYR A 146 -3.64 1.76 16.69
CA TYR A 146 -3.37 0.34 16.49
C TYR A 146 -2.04 -0.09 17.12
N ARG A 147 -0.97 0.69 16.90
CA ARG A 147 0.34 0.44 17.52
C ARG A 147 0.25 0.49 19.05
N GLU A 148 -0.39 1.51 19.62
CA GLU A 148 -0.55 1.68 21.07
C GLU A 148 -1.32 0.51 21.70
N GLU A 149 -2.35 0.00 21.03
CA GLU A 149 -3.11 -1.18 21.46
C GLU A 149 -2.24 -2.44 21.45
N LEU A 150 -1.48 -2.68 20.37
CA LEU A 150 -0.57 -3.82 20.29
C LEU A 150 0.55 -3.78 21.34
N LEU A 151 1.07 -2.59 21.66
CA LEU A 151 2.05 -2.40 22.72
C LEU A 151 1.45 -2.73 24.10
N LYS A 152 0.19 -2.38 24.35
CA LYS A 152 -0.53 -2.75 25.58
C LYS A 152 -0.78 -4.25 25.69
N GLU A 153 -1.11 -4.90 24.57
CA GLU A 153 -1.33 -6.36 24.52
C GLU A 153 -0.02 -7.16 24.69
N GLY A 154 1.12 -6.60 24.27
CA GLY A 154 2.49 -7.07 24.57
C GLY A 154 2.91 -8.39 23.92
N THR A 155 1.98 -9.19 23.41
CA THR A 155 2.22 -10.57 22.94
C THR A 155 2.35 -10.71 21.43
N LYS A 156 1.80 -9.74 20.68
CA LYS A 156 1.76 -9.77 19.20
C LYS A 156 3.04 -9.21 18.61
N MET A 157 3.57 -9.85 17.57
CA MET A 157 4.82 -9.45 16.89
C MET A 157 4.66 -8.12 16.15
N GLU A 158 3.44 -7.84 15.70
CA GLU A 158 3.03 -6.61 15.00
C GLU A 158 3.34 -5.35 15.81
N ARG A 159 3.46 -5.46 17.15
CA ARG A 159 3.85 -4.34 18.02
C ARG A 159 5.21 -3.75 17.65
N LYS A 160 6.09 -4.55 17.01
CA LYS A 160 7.43 -4.16 16.58
C LYS A 160 7.48 -3.61 15.14
N PHE A 161 6.36 -3.55 14.42
CA PHE A 161 6.33 -3.09 13.02
C PHE A 161 6.64 -1.59 12.87
N ILE A 162 6.31 -0.79 13.88
CA ILE A 162 6.57 0.65 13.90
C ILE A 162 7.34 0.96 15.18
N ALA A 163 8.62 1.25 15.02
CA ALA A 163 9.47 1.75 16.10
C ALA A 163 9.25 3.26 16.28
N GLU A 164 9.32 3.73 17.52
CA GLU A 164 9.22 5.16 17.83
C GLU A 164 10.41 5.53 18.72
N LEU A 165 11.19 6.51 18.28
CA LEU A 165 12.30 7.06 19.05
C LEU A 165 12.30 8.58 18.87
N ASP A 166 12.32 9.32 19.98
CA ASP A 166 12.36 10.78 20.01
C ASP A 166 11.31 11.47 19.11
N GLY A 167 10.09 10.91 19.09
CA GLY A 167 8.98 11.44 18.30
C GLY A 167 9.08 11.16 16.80
N VAL A 168 10.01 10.30 16.37
CA VAL A 168 10.18 9.85 14.99
C VAL A 168 9.71 8.40 14.87
N ALA A 169 8.89 8.14 13.86
CA ALA A 169 8.46 6.81 13.48
C ALA A 169 9.44 6.18 12.47
N PHE A 170 9.83 4.93 12.74
CA PHE A 170 10.61 4.11 11.83
C PHE A 170 9.88 2.81 11.54
N PHE A 171 9.73 2.49 10.26
CA PHE A 171 9.06 1.28 9.82
C PHE A 171 9.50 0.96 8.41
N ALA A 172 9.20 -0.24 7.96
CA ALA A 172 9.55 -0.64 6.62
C ALA A 172 8.43 -0.39 5.60
N PRO A 173 8.75 -0.29 4.30
CA PRO A 173 7.73 -0.18 3.26
C PRO A 173 6.64 -1.24 3.31
N GLY A 174 6.98 -2.50 3.63
CA GLY A 174 6.01 -3.58 3.78
C GLY A 174 4.95 -3.34 4.86
N VAL A 175 5.24 -2.52 5.88
CA VAL A 175 4.27 -2.13 6.92
C VAL A 175 3.15 -1.28 6.33
N VAL A 176 3.47 -0.41 5.36
CA VAL A 176 2.45 0.39 4.65
C VAL A 176 1.49 -0.51 3.89
N THR A 177 1.99 -1.57 3.26
CA THR A 177 1.14 -2.56 2.57
C THR A 177 0.29 -3.35 3.57
N TRP A 178 0.87 -3.77 4.70
CA TRP A 178 0.18 -4.57 5.71
C TRP A 178 -0.92 -3.79 6.43
N LEU A 179 -0.64 -2.52 6.77
CA LEU A 179 -1.55 -1.61 7.44
C LEU A 179 -2.24 -0.65 6.45
N ALA A 180 -2.23 -0.98 5.16
CA ALA A 180 -2.76 -0.12 4.10
C ALA A 180 -4.16 0.44 4.40
N PRO A 181 -5.10 -0.32 4.99
CA PRO A 181 -6.39 0.23 5.37
C PRO A 181 -6.32 1.37 6.39
N LEU A 182 -5.49 1.21 7.44
CA LEU A 182 -5.30 2.21 8.48
C LEU A 182 -4.61 3.45 7.93
N PHE A 183 -3.70 3.24 6.99
CA PHE A 183 -3.04 4.34 6.29
C PHE A 183 -4.00 5.11 5.38
N ALA A 184 -4.82 4.42 4.58
CA ALA A 184 -5.82 5.02 3.69
C ALA A 184 -6.86 5.86 4.43
N GLY A 185 -7.10 5.53 5.70
CA GLY A 185 -8.02 6.23 6.59
C GLY A 185 -7.50 7.55 7.19
N SER A 186 -6.36 8.10 6.75
CA SER A 186 -5.81 9.33 7.38
C SER A 186 -6.76 10.53 7.35
N ASP A 187 -7.51 10.66 6.25
CA ASP A 187 -8.39 11.80 5.98
C ASP A 187 -9.83 11.50 6.42
N VAL A 188 -10.03 10.33 7.00
CA VAL A 188 -11.29 9.86 7.55
C VAL A 188 -11.40 10.41 8.97
N LYS A 189 -12.16 11.49 9.12
CA LYS A 189 -12.59 11.95 10.44
C LYS A 189 -13.65 10.97 10.97
N PRO A 190 -13.96 10.94 12.27
CA PRO A 190 -15.19 10.31 12.75
C PRO A 190 -16.37 11.31 12.74
N GLY A 191 -17.55 10.90 12.27
CA GLY A 191 -18.82 11.66 12.21
C GLY A 191 -19.16 12.48 10.94
N GLN A 192 -18.41 12.41 9.84
CA GLN A 192 -18.47 13.24 8.61
C GLN A 192 -18.53 12.48 7.25
N ASN A 193 -18.05 11.25 7.14
CA ASN A 193 -17.97 10.40 5.95
C ASN A 193 -18.82 9.13 6.15
N ALA A 194 -19.40 8.59 5.08
CA ALA A 194 -20.29 7.42 5.16
C ALA A 194 -19.60 6.11 5.60
N CYS A 195 -18.28 6.10 5.77
CA CYS A 195 -17.48 4.88 5.95
C CYS A 195 -16.45 4.95 7.07
N GLU A 196 -16.68 5.83 8.03
CA GLU A 196 -15.63 6.32 8.91
C GLU A 196 -15.04 5.26 9.80
N ASP A 197 -15.90 4.53 10.46
CA ASP A 197 -15.48 3.54 11.43
C ASP A 197 -15.16 2.20 10.75
N GLU A 198 -15.79 1.91 9.61
CA GLU A 198 -15.65 0.62 8.94
C GLU A 198 -14.32 0.47 8.18
N ILE A 199 -13.81 1.53 7.56
CA ILE A 199 -12.54 1.46 6.82
C ILE A 199 -11.34 1.42 7.77
N VAL A 200 -11.41 2.15 8.89
CA VAL A 200 -10.33 2.23 9.88
C VAL A 200 -10.35 1.08 10.90
N ASP A 201 -11.42 0.27 10.94
CA ASP A 201 -11.44 -0.96 11.73
C ASP A 201 -10.61 -2.06 11.05
N PHE A 202 -9.41 -2.30 11.59
CA PHE A 202 -8.49 -3.33 11.10
C PHE A 202 -9.13 -4.73 11.05
N ASN A 203 -10.15 -5.01 11.88
CA ASN A 203 -10.82 -6.32 11.91
C ASN A 203 -11.58 -6.64 10.61
N ASN A 204 -11.94 -5.63 9.82
CA ASN A 204 -12.61 -5.79 8.53
C ASN A 204 -11.68 -6.24 7.40
N TRP A 205 -10.36 -6.30 7.67
CA TRP A 205 -9.31 -6.57 6.69
C TRP A 205 -8.57 -7.89 6.91
N GLY A 206 -8.85 -8.59 8.02
CA GLY A 206 -8.25 -9.89 8.32
C GLY A 206 -8.72 -10.99 7.36
N LYS A 207 -7.83 -11.93 7.00
CA LYS A 207 -8.10 -13.07 6.08
C LYS A 207 -9.31 -13.94 6.45
N LYS A 208 -9.80 -13.87 7.69
CA LYS A 208 -10.97 -14.62 8.19
C LYS A 208 -12.29 -13.86 8.03
N LYS A 209 -12.26 -12.57 7.72
CA LYS A 209 -13.41 -11.65 7.63
C LYS A 209 -13.31 -10.73 6.41
N THR A 210 -12.76 -11.19 5.30
CA THR A 210 -12.92 -10.49 4.02
C THR A 210 -14.38 -10.61 3.58
N GLY A 211 -15.24 -9.81 4.22
CA GLY A 211 -16.65 -9.64 3.92
C GLY A 211 -17.61 -10.66 4.50
N SER A 212 -18.83 -10.20 4.86
CA SER A 212 -20.01 -11.03 4.67
C SER A 212 -20.18 -11.30 3.16
N GLU A 213 -21.06 -12.23 2.75
CA GLU A 213 -21.32 -12.46 1.32
C GLU A 213 -21.78 -11.18 0.56
N ASP A 214 -22.18 -10.14 1.28
CA ASP A 214 -22.78 -8.91 0.76
C ASP A 214 -21.89 -7.66 0.87
N VAL A 215 -20.80 -7.69 1.64
CA VAL A 215 -19.90 -6.54 1.83
C VAL A 215 -18.47 -6.95 1.58
N LYS A 216 -17.72 -6.17 0.81
CA LYS A 216 -16.31 -6.41 0.49
C LYS A 216 -15.48 -5.16 0.78
N PHE A 217 -14.51 -5.30 1.67
CA PHE A 217 -13.47 -4.32 1.88
C PHE A 217 -12.27 -4.64 0.97
N SER A 218 -11.74 -3.64 0.28
CA SER A 218 -10.55 -3.79 -0.56
C SER A 218 -9.67 -2.55 -0.50
N PHE A 219 -8.36 -2.75 -0.48
CA PHE A 219 -7.38 -1.68 -0.49
C PHE A 219 -6.46 -1.87 -1.69
N ASN A 220 -5.86 -0.78 -2.15
CA ASN A 220 -4.82 -0.84 -3.15
C ASN A 220 -3.78 0.25 -2.92
N TYR A 221 -2.62 0.00 -3.51
CA TYR A 221 -1.59 0.99 -3.65
C TYR A 221 -1.96 1.95 -4.79
N GLY A 222 -2.14 3.22 -4.48
CA GLY A 222 -2.36 4.27 -5.49
C GLY A 222 -1.08 4.60 -6.24
N GLY A 223 0.06 4.52 -5.55
CA GLY A 223 1.36 4.75 -6.13
C GLY A 223 2.41 5.23 -5.12
N LYS A 224 3.64 5.40 -5.59
CA LYS A 224 4.67 6.22 -4.92
C LYS A 224 5.34 7.16 -5.88
N MET A 225 5.80 8.26 -5.32
CA MET A 225 6.75 9.17 -5.94
C MET A 225 7.94 9.34 -4.99
N GLN A 226 9.14 9.02 -5.45
CA GLN A 226 10.38 9.23 -4.71
C GLN A 226 11.24 10.27 -5.41
N VAL A 227 11.75 11.25 -4.66
CA VAL A 227 12.71 12.27 -5.11
C VAL A 227 13.85 12.34 -4.09
N GLY A 228 15.02 11.82 -4.45
CA GLY A 228 16.11 11.64 -3.48
C GLY A 228 15.68 10.68 -2.37
N ASN A 229 15.80 11.11 -1.11
CA ASN A 229 15.32 10.34 0.04
C ASN A 229 13.86 10.63 0.38
N SER A 230 13.23 11.66 -0.18
CA SER A 230 11.81 11.94 0.09
C SER A 230 10.92 10.99 -0.72
N ILE A 231 9.92 10.40 -0.07
CA ILE A 231 8.94 9.53 -0.70
C ILE A 231 7.52 9.95 -0.30
N VAL A 232 6.64 9.99 -1.28
CA VAL A 232 5.19 10.13 -1.11
C VAL A 232 4.54 8.83 -1.53
N ILE A 233 3.67 8.28 -0.70
CA ILE A 233 2.99 7.01 -0.93
C ILE A 233 1.49 7.24 -0.88
N GLN A 234 0.79 6.90 -1.95
CA GLN A 234 -0.67 6.95 -2.00
C GLN A 234 -1.26 5.58 -1.69
N VAL A 235 -2.19 5.53 -0.75
CA VAL A 235 -2.93 4.32 -0.39
C VAL A 235 -4.42 4.60 -0.49
N ASN A 236 -5.19 3.66 -1.02
CA ASN A 236 -6.64 3.76 -1.08
C ASN A 236 -7.30 2.55 -0.44
N ALA A 237 -8.45 2.79 0.18
CA ALA A 237 -9.32 1.76 0.73
C ALA A 237 -10.75 2.03 0.30
N LYS A 238 -11.52 0.98 0.04
CA LYS A 238 -12.91 1.07 -0.37
C LYS A 238 -13.76 -0.04 0.22
N LYS A 239 -15.01 0.31 0.52
CA LYS A 239 -16.10 -0.61 0.84
C LYS A 239 -16.93 -0.80 -0.42
N SER A 240 -17.27 -2.04 -0.74
CA SER A 240 -18.15 -2.37 -1.85
C SER A 240 -19.24 -3.31 -1.36
N VAL A 241 -20.46 -3.12 -1.84
CA VAL A 241 -21.60 -3.97 -1.52
C VAL A 241 -22.06 -4.74 -2.74
N LYS A 242 -22.51 -5.96 -2.52
CA LYS A 242 -23.04 -6.83 -3.57
C LYS A 242 -24.32 -6.22 -4.12
N GLN A 243 -24.38 -6.02 -5.43
CA GLN A 243 -25.63 -5.72 -6.11
C GLN A 243 -26.37 -7.03 -6.32
N GLU A 244 -27.60 -7.10 -5.82
CA GLU A 244 -28.51 -8.15 -6.24
C GLU A 244 -28.78 -8.00 -7.75
N PRO A 245 -28.85 -9.10 -8.52
CA PRO A 245 -29.23 -9.03 -9.91
C PRO A 245 -30.65 -8.46 -10.00
N ALA A 246 -30.81 -7.38 -10.77
CA ALA A 246 -32.05 -6.62 -10.96
C ALA A 246 -33.27 -7.48 -11.35
N GLY A 247 -33.08 -8.74 -11.75
CA GLY A 247 -34.14 -9.69 -12.10
C GLY A 247 -35.01 -10.15 -10.92
N LYS A 248 -34.49 -10.20 -9.68
CA LYS A 248 -35.29 -10.68 -8.53
C LYS A 248 -36.35 -9.68 -8.09
N THR A 249 -36.06 -8.38 -8.20
CA THR A 249 -37.04 -7.34 -7.86
C THR A 249 -38.13 -7.25 -8.92
N GLU A 250 -37.80 -7.44 -10.20
CA GLU A 250 -38.79 -7.44 -11.28
C GLU A 250 -39.69 -8.68 -11.28
N GLU A 251 -39.15 -9.87 -10.94
CA GLU A 251 -39.95 -11.09 -10.75
C GLU A 251 -40.80 -11.03 -9.47
N ALA A 252 -40.28 -10.46 -8.37
CA ALA A 252 -41.06 -10.27 -7.15
C ALA A 252 -42.19 -9.26 -7.32
N ILE A 253 -41.95 -8.17 -8.07
CA ILE A 253 -42.98 -7.18 -8.42
C ILE A 253 -44.01 -7.78 -9.38
N LYS A 254 -43.57 -8.52 -10.43
CA LYS A 254 -44.50 -9.19 -11.35
C LYS A 254 -45.32 -10.29 -10.67
N LYS A 255 -44.75 -10.99 -9.69
CA LYS A 255 -45.46 -12.00 -8.91
C LYS A 255 -46.45 -11.36 -7.93
N ALA A 256 -46.07 -10.28 -7.25
CA ALA A 256 -46.98 -9.54 -6.36
C ALA A 256 -48.17 -8.93 -7.12
N VAL A 257 -47.94 -8.36 -8.32
CA VAL A 257 -49.02 -7.83 -9.17
C VAL A 257 -49.94 -8.95 -9.67
N LYS A 258 -49.39 -10.13 -9.99
CA LYS A 258 -50.20 -11.27 -10.45
C LYS A 258 -51.02 -11.93 -9.32
N ASP A 259 -50.46 -11.97 -8.11
CA ASP A 259 -51.15 -12.50 -6.93
C ASP A 259 -52.26 -11.54 -6.44
N GLU A 260 -52.15 -10.22 -6.69
CA GLU A 260 -53.22 -9.24 -6.45
C GLU A 260 -54.35 -9.33 -7.48
N ASP A 261 -54.03 -9.56 -8.76
CA ASP A 261 -55.04 -9.74 -9.82
C ASP A 261 -55.84 -11.06 -9.65
N GLU A 262 -55.20 -12.16 -9.21
CA GLU A 262 -55.90 -13.43 -8.94
C GLU A 262 -56.76 -13.40 -7.66
N ALA A 263 -56.45 -12.53 -6.69
CA ALA A 263 -57.24 -12.33 -5.49
C ALA A 263 -58.48 -11.43 -5.71
N ALA A 264 -58.53 -10.69 -6.82
CA ALA A 264 -59.66 -9.83 -7.18
C ALA A 264 -60.72 -10.53 -8.07
N GLU A 265 -60.45 -11.75 -8.55
CA GLU A 265 -61.37 -12.57 -9.36
C GLU A 265 -62.10 -13.69 -8.58
N LEU A 266 -61.97 -13.73 -7.24
CA LEU A 266 -62.72 -14.62 -6.32
C LEU A 266 -63.77 -13.83 -5.52
#